data_AF-A1SV07-F1
#
_entry.id   AF-A1SV07-F1
#
_cell.length_a   1.000
_cell.length_b   1.000
_cell.length_c   1.000
_cell.angle_alpha   90.00
_cell.angle_beta   90.00
_cell.angle_gamma   90.00
#
_symmetry.space_group_name_H-M   'P 1'
#
loop_
_entity.id
_entity.type
_entity.pdbx_description
1 polymer ?
#
loop_
_entity_poly.entity_id
_entity_poly.type
_entity_poly.pdbx_seq_one_letter_code
_entity_poly.pdbx_strand_id
1 'polypeptide(L)'
;MVLIQTADYCRVISPLKRVEDINSIPLFGAYGKDLAMAQGLEVAFNMLLTRVHQLKKKQVKVKRPWLILFTDGLGSDYDKETAKKLYRYSLENKLIVFIVNIGKETDDLAKFSSIAPLVINISKIESIFTWFYNSFTEIILAEDGIVILKAPEI
;
A
#
# COMPACT_ATOMS: atom_id res chain seq x y z
N MET A 1 -2.37 -1.99 -11.06
CA MET A 1 -1.37 -2.28 -10.02
C MET A 1 -0.01 -1.80 -10.48
N VAL A 2 0.77 -1.22 -9.56
CA VAL A 2 2.20 -0.98 -9.69
C VAL A 2 2.88 -1.90 -8.70
N LEU A 3 4.02 -2.46 -9.06
CA LEU A 3 4.84 -3.25 -8.15
C LEU A 3 6.17 -2.52 -7.95
N ILE A 4 6.47 -2.18 -6.70
CA ILE A 4 7.70 -1.49 -6.31
C ILE A 4 8.44 -2.39 -5.32
N GLN A 5 9.75 -2.47 -5.50
CA GLN A 5 10.66 -3.14 -4.59
C GLN A 5 11.59 -2.10 -3.96
N THR A 6 11.78 -2.19 -2.65
CA THR A 6 12.68 -1.33 -1.90
C THR A 6 13.89 -2.15 -1.42
N ALA A 7 15.08 -1.73 -1.83
CA ALA A 7 16.39 -2.24 -1.40
C ALA A 7 17.25 -1.03 -0.98
N ASP A 8 18.54 -0.99 -1.32
CA ASP A 8 19.37 0.24 -1.23
C ASP A 8 18.75 1.46 -1.98
N TYR A 9 17.84 1.19 -2.92
CA TYR A 9 17.06 2.18 -3.65
C TYR A 9 15.70 1.61 -4.05
N CYS A 10 14.75 2.51 -4.28
CA CYS A 10 13.45 2.17 -4.84
C CYS A 10 13.58 1.76 -6.32
N ARG A 11 12.95 0.64 -6.69
CA ARG A 11 12.83 0.16 -8.07
C ARG A 11 11.37 -0.12 -8.43
N VAL A 12 10.88 0.46 -9.52
CA VAL A 12 9.59 0.10 -10.10
C VAL A 12 9.77 -1.19 -10.92
N ILE A 13 9.29 -2.31 -10.39
CA ILE A 13 9.43 -3.62 -11.03
C ILE A 13 8.35 -3.84 -12.10
N SER A 14 7.14 -3.33 -11.84
CA SER A 14 6.09 -3.29 -12.85
C SER A 14 5.50 -1.89 -12.90
N PRO A 15 5.42 -1.26 -14.10
CA PRO A 15 4.67 -0.03 -14.26
C PRO A 15 3.19 -0.29 -14.00
N LEU A 16 2.42 0.80 -13.93
CA LEU A 16 1.00 0.74 -13.69
C LEU A 16 0.29 0.05 -14.87
N LYS A 17 -0.27 -1.13 -14.60
CA LYS A 17 -1.08 -1.91 -15.55
C LYS A 17 -2.36 -2.44 -14.91
N ARG A 18 -3.31 -2.97 -15.70
CA ARG A 18 -4.49 -3.63 -15.10
C ARG A 18 -4.05 -4.92 -14.42
N VAL A 19 -4.84 -5.40 -13.47
CA VAL A 19 -4.51 -6.65 -12.75
C VAL A 19 -4.48 -7.84 -13.71
N GLU A 20 -5.38 -7.86 -14.69
CA GLU A 20 -5.43 -8.85 -15.76
C GLU A 20 -4.14 -8.90 -16.61
N ASP A 21 -3.42 -7.77 -16.71
CA ASP A 21 -2.19 -7.67 -17.51
C ASP A 21 -0.93 -8.09 -16.70
N ILE A 22 -1.12 -8.65 -15.50
CA ILE A 22 -0.04 -9.12 -14.61
C ILE A 22 0.17 -10.61 -14.82
N ASN A 23 1.01 -10.93 -15.81
CA ASN A 23 1.28 -12.32 -16.20
C ASN A 23 2.24 -13.06 -15.25
N SER A 24 2.98 -12.34 -14.41
CA SER A 24 3.86 -12.91 -13.41
C SER A 24 4.08 -11.93 -12.26
N ILE A 25 4.17 -12.47 -11.04
CA ILE A 25 4.59 -11.74 -9.85
C ILE A 25 6.08 -12.06 -9.65
N PRO A 26 6.97 -11.04 -9.69
CA PRO A 26 8.39 -11.25 -9.49
C PRO A 26 8.66 -11.63 -8.03
N LEU A 27 9.76 -12.34 -7.78
CA LEU A 27 10.24 -12.55 -6.42
C LEU A 27 10.73 -11.20 -5.87
N PHE A 28 10.17 -10.78 -4.73
CA PHE A 28 10.59 -9.57 -4.04
C PHE A 28 11.59 -9.91 -2.94
N GLY A 29 12.49 -8.97 -2.67
CA GLY A 29 13.41 -9.03 -1.54
C GLY A 29 13.91 -7.64 -1.17
N ALA A 30 14.04 -7.37 0.12
CA ALA A 30 14.77 -6.22 0.61
C ALA A 30 16.22 -6.65 0.85
N TYR A 31 17.17 -5.93 0.29
CA TYR A 31 18.60 -6.19 0.48
C TYR A 31 19.36 -4.87 0.45
N GLY A 32 20.54 -4.87 1.08
CA GLY A 32 21.36 -3.68 1.18
C GLY A 32 21.46 -3.13 2.59
N LYS A 33 22.19 -2.03 2.74
CA LYS A 33 22.48 -1.38 4.03
C LYS A 33 21.45 -0.30 4.34
N ASP A 34 20.93 0.37 3.30
CA ASP A 34 20.02 1.51 3.42
C ASP A 34 18.67 1.16 2.79
N LEU A 35 17.76 0.56 3.57
CA LEU A 35 16.46 0.12 3.08
C LEU A 35 15.51 1.31 2.84
N ALA A 36 15.39 1.68 1.56
CA ALA A 36 14.67 2.85 1.06
C ALA A 36 13.13 2.68 1.03
N MET A 37 12.54 2.41 2.19
CA MET A 37 11.10 2.19 2.37
C MET A 37 10.27 3.46 2.13
N ALA A 38 10.61 4.58 2.77
CA ALA A 38 9.86 5.82 2.63
C ALA A 38 9.96 6.37 1.20
N GLN A 39 11.13 6.27 0.58
CA GLN A 39 11.29 6.58 -0.84
C GLN A 39 10.36 5.71 -1.71
N GLY A 40 10.29 4.41 -1.43
CA GLY A 40 9.36 3.50 -2.11
C GLY A 40 7.91 3.90 -1.98
N LEU A 41 7.49 4.27 -0.77
CA LEU A 41 6.16 4.76 -0.46
C LEU A 41 5.85 6.07 -1.21
N GLU A 42 6.79 7.01 -1.25
CA GLU A 42 6.64 8.28 -1.96
C GLU A 42 6.46 8.06 -3.47
N VAL A 43 7.29 7.19 -4.08
CA VAL A 43 7.18 6.84 -5.49
C VAL A 43 5.82 6.20 -5.78
N ALA A 44 5.41 5.21 -4.98
CA ALA A 44 4.10 4.55 -5.12
C ALA A 44 2.95 5.56 -5.04
N PHE A 45 3.01 6.44 -4.04
CA PHE A 45 2.00 7.48 -3.81
C PHE A 45 1.88 8.44 -5.00
N ASN A 46 3.00 8.94 -5.50
CA ASN A 46 3.02 9.88 -6.62
C ASN A 46 2.52 9.23 -7.92
N MET A 47 2.89 7.98 -8.20
CA MET A 47 2.36 7.21 -9.34
C MET A 47 0.84 7.02 -9.25
N LEU A 48 0.35 6.69 -8.06
CA LEU A 48 -1.07 6.48 -7.80
C LEU A 48 -1.88 7.78 -7.97
N LEU A 49 -1.43 8.88 -7.38
CA LEU A 49 -2.09 10.18 -7.55
C LEU A 49 -2.10 10.66 -9.01
N THR A 50 -0.98 10.46 -9.72
CA THR A 50 -0.90 10.79 -11.15
C THR A 50 -1.96 10.03 -11.94
N ARG A 51 -2.15 8.74 -11.64
CA ARG A 51 -3.19 7.93 -12.29
C ARG A 51 -4.60 8.42 -11.95
N VAL A 52 -4.88 8.67 -10.68
CA VAL A 52 -6.20 9.16 -10.23
C VAL A 52 -6.53 10.46 -10.95
N HIS A 53 -5.57 11.38 -11.06
CA HIS A 53 -5.74 12.65 -11.79
C HIS A 53 -6.04 12.44 -13.28
N GLN A 54 -5.30 11.55 -13.95
CA GLN A 54 -5.53 11.23 -15.35
C GLN A 54 -6.92 10.62 -15.60
N LEU A 55 -7.39 9.75 -14.70
CA LEU A 55 -8.72 9.15 -14.78
C LEU A 55 -9.83 10.18 -14.57
N LYS A 56 -9.68 11.05 -13.56
CA LYS A 56 -10.63 12.14 -13.31
C LYS A 56 -10.73 13.11 -14.49
N LYS A 57 -9.61 13.45 -15.14
CA LYS A 57 -9.61 14.26 -16.38
C LYS A 57 -10.42 13.62 -17.52
N LYS A 58 -10.48 12.29 -17.56
CA LYS A 58 -11.29 11.53 -18.52
C LYS A 58 -12.71 11.29 -18.04
N GLN A 59 -13.15 11.97 -16.98
CA GLN A 59 -14.47 11.80 -16.34
C GLN A 59 -14.76 10.36 -15.89
N VAL A 60 -13.70 9.56 -15.69
CA VAL A 60 -13.84 8.22 -15.13
C VAL A 60 -14.03 8.34 -13.63
N LYS A 61 -15.08 7.73 -13.10
CA LYS A 61 -15.32 7.64 -11.66
C LYS A 61 -14.23 6.79 -11.03
N VAL A 62 -13.54 7.35 -10.03
CA VAL A 62 -12.42 6.67 -9.35
C VAL A 62 -12.85 6.32 -7.94
N LYS A 63 -12.83 5.03 -7.61
CA LYS A 63 -12.97 4.53 -6.22
C LYS A 63 -11.74 4.94 -5.41
N ARG A 64 -11.84 4.92 -4.08
CA ARG A 64 -10.72 5.27 -3.19
C ARG A 64 -9.49 4.40 -3.52
N PRO A 65 -8.34 5.01 -3.87
CA PRO A 65 -7.15 4.25 -4.25
C PRO A 65 -6.53 3.55 -3.02
N TRP A 66 -5.77 2.50 -3.27
CA TRP A 66 -5.10 1.69 -2.24
C TRP A 66 -3.58 1.71 -2.42
N LEU A 67 -2.87 1.83 -1.31
CA LEU A 67 -1.44 1.63 -1.17
C LEU A 67 -1.23 0.58 -0.09
N ILE A 68 -0.61 -0.54 -0.45
CA ILE A 68 -0.35 -1.67 0.46
C ILE A 68 1.16 -1.80 0.61
N LEU A 69 1.65 -1.79 1.84
CA LEU A 69 3.04 -2.02 2.20
C LEU A 69 3.16 -3.37 2.89
N PHE A 70 4.02 -4.25 2.37
CA PHE A 70 4.52 -5.42 3.09
C PHE A 70 5.94 -5.14 3.54
N THR A 71 6.22 -5.30 4.83
CA THR A 71 7.53 -4.97 5.44
C THR A 71 7.79 -5.83 6.66
N ASP A 72 9.04 -5.95 7.06
CA ASP A 72 9.47 -6.50 8.37
C ASP A 72 9.78 -5.39 9.40
N GLY A 73 9.53 -4.13 9.02
CA GLY A 73 9.76 -2.95 9.87
C GLY A 73 11.19 -2.41 9.84
N LEU A 74 12.10 -2.99 9.06
CA LEU A 74 13.53 -2.65 9.07
C LEU A 74 13.92 -1.50 8.11
N GLY A 75 12.96 -0.76 7.55
CA GLY A 75 13.25 0.42 6.73
C GLY A 75 14.16 1.41 7.46
N SER A 76 15.13 2.01 6.78
CA SER A 76 16.12 2.91 7.41
C SER A 76 15.88 4.39 7.10
N ASP A 77 15.07 4.70 6.08
CA ASP A 77 14.89 6.03 5.51
C ASP A 77 13.60 6.73 5.99
N TYR A 78 13.29 6.70 7.29
CA TYR A 78 12.06 7.30 7.81
C TYR A 78 11.96 8.82 7.56
N ASP A 79 11.42 9.22 6.41
CA ASP A 79 11.13 10.60 6.07
C ASP A 79 9.82 11.08 6.70
N LYS A 80 9.93 12.13 7.52
CA LYS A 80 8.79 12.73 8.24
C LYS A 80 7.77 13.33 7.29
N GLU A 81 8.18 13.88 6.15
CA GLU A 81 7.26 14.54 5.24
C GLU A 81 6.40 13.53 4.47
N THR A 82 7.01 12.45 3.99
CA THR A 82 6.30 11.31 3.38
C THR A 82 5.30 10.68 4.35
N ALA A 83 5.72 10.44 5.59
CA ALA A 83 4.84 9.90 6.64
C ALA A 83 3.62 10.80 6.90
N LYS A 84 3.84 12.10 7.15
CA LYS A 84 2.76 13.09 7.35
C LYS A 84 1.81 13.15 6.16
N LYS A 85 2.35 13.13 4.93
CA LYS A 85 1.55 13.21 3.70
C LYS A 85 0.63 12.00 3.56
N LEU A 86 1.17 10.79 3.75
CA LEU A 86 0.40 9.55 3.68
C LEU A 86 -0.65 9.47 4.79
N TYR A 87 -0.26 9.80 6.02
CA TYR A 87 -1.18 9.82 7.16
C TYR A 87 -2.36 10.76 6.91
N ARG A 88 -2.09 11.98 6.43
CA ARG A 88 -3.13 12.97 6.10
C ARG A 88 -4.07 12.47 5.00
N TYR A 89 -3.54 11.87 3.93
CA TYR A 89 -4.39 11.32 2.86
C TYR A 89 -5.23 10.11 3.34
N SER A 90 -4.68 9.33 4.27
CA SER A 90 -5.41 8.26 4.93
C SER A 90 -6.55 8.80 5.78
N LEU A 91 -6.27 9.80 6.63
CA LEU A 91 -7.22 10.44 7.52
C LEU A 91 -8.35 11.15 6.76
N GLU A 92 -8.02 11.85 5.68
CA GLU A 92 -8.99 12.57 4.83
C GLU A 92 -9.79 11.63 3.90
N ASN A 93 -9.69 10.30 4.06
CA ASN A 93 -10.32 9.29 3.23
C ASN A 93 -9.99 9.38 1.72
N LYS A 94 -8.84 9.98 1.37
CA LYS A 94 -8.38 10.13 -0.02
C LYS A 94 -7.56 8.95 -0.53
N LEU A 95 -6.98 8.17 0.38
CA LEU A 95 -6.15 7.00 0.10
C LEU A 95 -6.35 5.96 1.20
N ILE A 96 -6.43 4.67 0.87
CA ILE A 96 -6.31 3.59 1.85
C ILE A 96 -4.83 3.21 1.92
N VAL A 97 -4.22 3.37 3.10
CA VAL A 97 -2.84 2.94 3.35
C VAL A 97 -2.90 1.76 4.30
N PHE A 98 -2.56 0.57 3.81
CA PHE A 98 -2.55 -0.66 4.60
C PHE A 98 -1.11 -1.15 4.77
N ILE A 99 -0.70 -1.38 6.00
CA ILE A 99 0.67 -1.80 6.33
C ILE A 99 0.59 -3.17 6.96
N VAL A 100 1.22 -4.15 6.31
CA VAL A 100 1.40 -5.50 6.80
C VAL A 100 2.83 -5.63 7.26
N ASN A 101 3.00 -5.68 8.57
CA ASN A 101 4.28 -5.89 9.24
C ASN A 101 4.44 -7.39 9.54
N ILE A 102 5.48 -8.01 8.98
CA ILE A 102 5.77 -9.43 9.13
C ILE A 102 6.83 -9.57 10.22
N GLY A 103 6.47 -10.23 11.32
CA GLY A 103 7.36 -10.42 12.46
C GLY A 103 7.02 -9.49 13.63
N LYS A 104 7.97 -8.66 14.06
CA LYS A 104 7.84 -7.89 15.30
C LYS A 104 7.22 -6.52 15.05
N GLU A 105 6.32 -6.10 15.93
CA GLU A 105 5.76 -4.75 15.94
C GLU A 105 6.84 -3.67 15.96
N THR A 106 6.61 -2.61 15.19
CA THR A 106 7.50 -1.44 15.08
C THR A 106 6.64 -0.18 15.14
N ASP A 107 6.83 0.63 16.19
CA ASP A 107 6.04 1.86 16.44
C ASP A 107 6.11 2.86 15.28
N ASP A 108 7.20 2.80 14.52
CA ASP A 108 7.46 3.69 13.40
C ASP A 108 6.59 3.45 12.16
N LEU A 109 5.81 2.37 12.10
CA LEU A 109 4.92 2.14 10.96
C LEU A 109 3.58 2.89 11.08
N ALA A 110 3.12 3.17 12.31
CA ALA A 110 1.84 3.84 12.55
C ALA A 110 1.80 5.29 12.03
N LYS A 111 2.95 5.94 11.87
CA LYS A 111 3.07 7.31 11.37
C LYS A 111 2.72 7.48 9.88
N PHE A 112 2.54 6.39 9.13
CA PHE A 112 2.21 6.44 7.69
C PHE A 112 0.72 6.30 7.38
N SER A 113 -0.11 5.82 8.32
CA SER A 113 -1.53 5.53 8.07
C SER A 113 -2.41 5.87 9.26
N SER A 114 -3.66 6.25 8.99
CA SER A 114 -4.70 6.35 10.01
C SER A 114 -5.26 4.98 10.41
N ILE A 115 -4.94 3.92 9.65
CA ILE A 115 -5.26 2.53 9.96
C ILE A 115 -4.04 1.93 10.65
N ALA A 116 -4.25 1.28 11.80
CA ALA A 116 -3.16 0.65 12.54
C ALA A 116 -2.43 -0.40 11.68
N PRO A 117 -1.08 -0.46 11.72
CA PRO A 117 -0.33 -1.52 11.07
C PRO A 117 -0.76 -2.90 11.56
N LEU A 118 -0.84 -3.84 10.64
CA LEU A 118 -1.20 -5.21 10.92
C LEU A 118 0.06 -6.03 11.17
N VAL A 119 0.25 -6.53 12.38
CA VAL A 119 1.40 -7.37 12.72
C VAL A 119 1.02 -8.84 12.56
N ILE A 120 1.74 -9.56 11.70
CA ILE A 120 1.46 -10.97 11.40
C ILE A 120 2.71 -11.85 11.48
N ASN A 121 2.49 -13.13 11.76
CA ASN A 121 3.45 -14.16 11.39
C ASN A 121 3.32 -14.44 9.88
N ILE A 122 4.42 -14.82 9.23
CA ILE A 122 4.43 -15.20 7.81
C ILE A 122 3.45 -16.34 7.50
N SER A 123 3.14 -17.21 8.47
CA SER A 123 2.14 -18.27 8.33
C SER A 123 0.70 -17.77 8.08
N LYS A 124 0.40 -16.49 8.35
CA LYS A 124 -0.92 -15.88 8.17
C LYS A 124 -1.05 -15.11 6.85
N ILE A 125 -0.01 -15.08 6.02
CA ILE A 125 0.01 -14.24 4.81
C ILE A 125 -1.11 -14.59 3.82
N GLU A 126 -1.46 -15.88 3.69
CA GLU A 126 -2.57 -16.33 2.83
C GLU A 126 -3.92 -15.81 3.31
N SER A 127 -4.14 -15.82 4.63
CA SER A 127 -5.37 -15.27 5.23
C SER A 127 -5.48 -13.77 4.97
N ILE A 128 -4.36 -13.04 5.00
CA ILE A 128 -4.32 -11.62 4.67
C ILE A 128 -4.64 -11.37 3.20
N PHE A 129 -4.09 -12.15 2.27
CA PHE A 129 -4.45 -12.03 0.85
C PHE A 129 -5.93 -12.35 0.58
N THR A 130 -6.49 -13.34 1.28
CA THR A 130 -7.91 -13.66 1.22
C THR A 130 -8.76 -12.48 1.69
N TRP A 131 -8.39 -11.86 2.81
CA TRP A 131 -9.08 -10.67 3.30
C TRP A 131 -8.97 -9.49 2.32
N PHE A 132 -7.80 -9.25 1.72
CA PHE A 132 -7.64 -8.22 0.70
C PHE A 132 -8.56 -8.44 -0.48
N TYR A 133 -8.63 -9.67 -1.00
CA TYR A 133 -9.48 -10.02 -2.13
C TYR A 133 -10.97 -9.72 -1.84
N ASN A 134 -11.43 -10.14 -0.66
CA ASN A 134 -12.81 -9.88 -0.21
C ASN A 134 -13.07 -8.37 -0.07
N SER A 135 -12.14 -7.63 0.54
CA SER A 135 -12.24 -6.18 0.73
C SER A 135 -12.27 -5.41 -0.59
N PHE A 136 -11.44 -5.81 -1.56
CA PHE A 136 -11.46 -5.23 -2.90
C PHE A 136 -12.78 -5.48 -3.60
N THR A 137 -13.31 -6.70 -3.50
CA THR A 137 -14.58 -7.08 -4.10
C THR A 137 -15.72 -6.23 -3.52
N GLU A 138 -15.75 -6.05 -2.20
CA GLU A 138 -16.73 -5.20 -1.53
C GLU A 138 -16.68 -3.75 -2.02
N ILE A 139 -15.49 -3.14 -2.12
CA ILE A 139 -15.35 -1.76 -2.62
C ILE A 139 -15.76 -1.61 -4.08
N ILE A 140 -15.46 -2.60 -4.91
CA ILE A 140 -15.82 -2.59 -6.33
C ILE A 140 -17.34 -2.65 -6.49
N LEU A 141 -17.99 -3.52 -5.72
CA LEU A 141 -19.44 -3.74 -5.78
C LEU A 141 -20.25 -2.67 -5.03
N ALA A 142 -19.63 -1.95 -4.09
CA ALA A 142 -20.32 -0.93 -3.32
C ALA A 142 -20.89 0.20 -4.20
N GLU A 143 -22.10 0.64 -3.89
CA GLU A 143 -22.69 1.85 -4.44
C GLU A 143 -21.96 3.11 -3.91
N ASP A 144 -22.46 4.29 -4.28
CA ASP A 144 -21.89 5.54 -3.77
C ASP A 144 -22.18 5.69 -2.28
N GLY A 145 -21.11 5.81 -1.50
CA GLY A 145 -21.20 5.89 -0.05
C GLY A 145 -19.84 5.69 0.62
N ILE A 146 -19.87 5.56 1.94
CA ILE A 146 -18.69 5.29 2.75
C ILE A 146 -18.65 3.79 3.06
N VAL A 147 -17.66 3.09 2.51
CA VAL A 147 -17.33 1.72 2.92
C VAL A 147 -16.30 1.79 4.04
N ILE A 148 -16.63 1.26 5.21
CA ILE A 148 -15.70 1.16 6.35
C ILE A 148 -15.08 -0.23 6.31
N LEU A 149 -13.80 -0.29 5.94
CA LEU A 149 -13.03 -1.52 5.98
C LEU A 149 -12.71 -1.86 7.44
N LYS A 150 -13.10 -3.07 7.86
CA LYS A 150 -12.65 -3.65 9.12
C LYS A 150 -11.29 -4.32 8.90
N ALA A 151 -10.39 -4.18 9.87
CA ALA A 151 -9.14 -4.93 9.86
C ALA A 151 -9.43 -6.45 9.78
N PRO A 152 -8.55 -7.25 9.15
CA PRO A 152 -8.69 -8.70 9.16
C PRO A 152 -8.68 -9.24 10.59
N GLU A 153 -9.59 -10.16 10.89
CA GLU A 153 -9.50 -11.00 12.09
C GLU A 153 -8.40 -12.04 11.84
N ILE A 154 -7.27 -11.93 12.55
CA ILE A 154 -6.06 -12.77 12.34
C ILE A 154 -5.90 -13.80 13.45
#